data_AF-X7Y3P3-F1
#
_entry.id   AF-X7Y3P3-F1
#
_cell.length_a   1.000
_cell.length_b   1.000
_cell.length_c   1.000
_cell.angle_alpha   90.00
_cell.angle_beta   90.00
_cell.angle_gamma   90.00
#
_symmetry.space_group_name_H-M   'P 1'
#
loop_
_entity.id
_entity.type
_entity.pdbx_description
1 polymer ?
#
loop_
_entity_poly.entity_id
_entity_poly.type
_entity_poly.pdbx_seq_one_letter_code
_entity_poly.pdbx_strand_id
1 'polypeptide(L)'
;MPYLGMQVLIEGLALAAFGVLRDMAPPDSLAKQLLAYVMQDEARHVAFGRISLKDYYSALTEAERDEREEFVVDACYLMRDRFRGEEVFETLGMDVQECAAWVERSPLMIQFRSHLFSRIVPIVKDIGLWGDKVQKAFRDMGVHDMAGFDIEALIKADEDQAEALEKAHAEMASRALEVDQVIAAGAS
;
A
#
# COMPACT_ATOMS: atom_id res chain seq x y z
N MET A 1 3.49 -21.69 5.07
CA MET A 1 2.67 -20.89 4.14
C MET A 1 1.83 -19.76 4.77
N PRO A 2 1.70 -19.58 6.11
CA PRO A 2 1.14 -18.32 6.66
C PRO A 2 1.94 -17.09 6.23
N TYR A 3 3.27 -17.25 6.09
CA TYR A 3 4.19 -16.19 5.70
C TYR A 3 3.87 -15.51 4.36
N LEU A 4 3.39 -16.25 3.37
CA LEU A 4 3.05 -15.67 2.06
C LEU A 4 1.72 -14.90 2.11
N GLY A 5 0.75 -15.37 2.90
CA GLY A 5 -0.47 -14.61 3.18
C GLY A 5 -0.18 -13.32 3.96
N MET A 6 0.70 -13.40 4.97
CA MET A 6 1.18 -12.23 5.71
C MET A 6 1.93 -11.26 4.80
N GLN A 7 2.79 -11.76 3.91
CA GLN A 7 3.53 -10.95 2.95
C GLN A 7 2.56 -10.12 2.11
N VAL A 8 1.55 -10.75 1.51
CA VAL A 8 0.57 -10.05 0.66
C VAL A 8 -0.21 -8.97 1.42
N LEU A 9 -0.56 -9.21 2.69
CA LEU A 9 -1.20 -8.20 3.54
C LEU A 9 -0.25 -7.02 3.84
N ILE A 10 0.98 -7.31 4.25
CA ILE A 10 1.98 -6.29 4.62
C ILE A 10 2.46 -5.49 3.40
N GLU A 11 2.59 -6.10 2.23
CA GLU A 11 2.96 -5.38 1.01
C GLU A 11 1.79 -4.54 0.49
N GLY A 12 0.55 -5.04 0.61
CA GLY A 12 -0.65 -4.24 0.36
C GLY A 12 -0.74 -3.00 1.27
N LEU A 13 -0.28 -3.12 2.52
CA LEU A 13 -0.10 -1.99 3.44
C LEU A 13 0.92 -0.99 2.94
N ALA A 14 2.09 -1.48 2.54
CA ALA A 14 3.20 -0.69 2.07
C ALA A 14 2.79 0.14 0.84
N LEU A 15 2.13 -0.48 -0.13
CA LEU A 15 1.63 0.22 -1.33
C LEU A 15 0.68 1.37 -0.99
N ALA A 16 -0.25 1.18 -0.06
CA ALA A 16 -1.18 2.23 0.33
C ALA A 16 -0.47 3.36 1.10
N ALA A 17 0.38 3.02 2.06
CA ALA A 17 1.08 4.00 2.88
C ALA A 17 2.11 4.80 2.06
N PHE A 18 2.96 4.12 1.29
CA PHE A 18 3.94 4.77 0.42
C PHE A 18 3.28 5.52 -0.73
N GLY A 19 2.13 5.05 -1.23
CA GLY A 19 1.30 5.78 -2.20
C GLY A 19 0.91 7.17 -1.69
N VAL A 20 0.35 7.26 -0.49
CA VAL A 20 0.01 8.55 0.13
C VAL A 20 1.24 9.44 0.27
N LEU A 21 2.35 8.90 0.78
CA LEU A 21 3.59 9.66 0.94
C LEU A 21 4.15 10.15 -0.39
N ARG A 22 4.10 9.33 -1.44
CA ARG A 22 4.57 9.66 -2.79
C ARG A 22 3.75 10.80 -3.38
N ASP A 23 2.43 10.72 -3.22
CA ASP A 23 1.50 11.68 -3.79
C ASP A 23 1.63 13.04 -3.07
N MET A 24 1.91 13.03 -1.76
CA MET A 24 2.21 14.23 -0.97
C MET A 24 3.61 14.80 -1.20
N ALA A 25 4.57 13.98 -1.66
CA ALA A 25 5.94 14.44 -1.89
C ALA A 25 5.98 15.50 -3.02
N PRO A 26 6.80 16.55 -2.87
CA PRO A 26 6.93 17.59 -3.89
C PRO A 26 7.28 17.01 -5.26
N PRO A 27 6.76 17.59 -6.36
CA PRO A 27 7.19 17.26 -7.71
C PRO A 27 8.71 17.32 -7.84
N ASP A 28 9.28 16.43 -8.65
CA ASP A 28 10.70 16.34 -8.96
C ASP A 28 11.65 16.11 -7.76
N SER A 29 11.11 15.81 -6.57
CA SER A 29 11.91 15.52 -5.38
C SER A 29 12.49 14.11 -5.38
N LEU A 30 13.68 13.94 -4.78
CA LEU A 30 14.29 12.63 -4.55
C LEU A 30 13.37 11.69 -3.77
N ALA A 31 12.63 12.22 -2.79
CA ALA A 31 11.66 11.46 -2.01
C ALA A 31 10.57 10.85 -2.90
N LYS A 32 10.03 11.62 -3.85
CA LYS A 32 9.00 11.15 -4.78
C LYS A 32 9.52 10.05 -5.70
N GLN A 33 10.75 10.19 -6.18
CA GLN A 33 11.41 9.18 -7.01
C GLN A 33 11.64 7.87 -6.25
N LEU A 34 12.20 7.97 -5.03
CA LEU A 34 12.45 6.81 -4.19
C LEU A 34 11.16 6.06 -3.85
N LEU A 35 10.10 6.79 -3.50
CA LEU A 35 8.80 6.19 -3.21
C LEU A 35 8.17 5.53 -4.43
N ALA A 36 8.37 6.08 -5.63
CA ALA A 36 7.89 5.45 -6.86
C ALA A 36 8.60 4.11 -7.14
N TYR A 37 9.92 4.02 -6.91
CA TYR A 37 10.65 2.76 -7.05
C TYR A 37 10.24 1.72 -6.01
N VAL A 38 10.07 2.12 -4.75
CA VAL A 38 9.54 1.23 -3.70
C VAL A 38 8.18 0.69 -4.11
N MET A 39 7.27 1.56 -4.58
CA MET A 39 5.95 1.11 -5.03
C MET A 39 6.01 0.16 -6.22
N GLN A 40 6.94 0.38 -7.15
CA GLN A 40 7.15 -0.52 -8.28
C GLN A 40 7.57 -1.93 -7.84
N ASP A 41 8.47 -2.03 -6.85
CA ASP A 41 8.92 -3.31 -6.30
C ASP A 41 7.79 -4.01 -5.53
N GLU A 42 7.09 -3.30 -4.64
CA GLU A 42 6.00 -3.88 -3.86
C GLU A 42 4.80 -4.30 -4.74
N ALA A 43 4.55 -3.57 -5.84
CA ALA A 43 3.52 -3.96 -6.81
C ALA A 43 3.83 -5.32 -7.46
N ARG A 44 5.11 -5.57 -7.78
CA ARG A 44 5.56 -6.87 -8.30
C ARG A 44 5.51 -7.97 -7.23
N HIS A 45 5.87 -7.66 -5.99
CA HIS A 45 5.77 -8.63 -4.89
C HIS A 45 4.32 -9.05 -4.62
N VAL A 46 3.40 -8.08 -4.58
CA VAL A 46 1.96 -8.34 -4.45
C VAL A 46 1.44 -9.15 -5.62
N ALA A 47 1.82 -8.82 -6.86
CA ALA A 47 1.43 -9.59 -8.04
C ALA A 47 1.90 -11.05 -7.96
N PHE A 48 3.16 -11.26 -7.56
CA PHE A 48 3.73 -12.59 -7.37
C PHE A 48 3.01 -13.38 -6.26
N GLY A 49 2.78 -12.74 -5.10
CA GLY A 49 2.07 -13.34 -3.99
C GLY A 49 0.63 -13.70 -4.35
N ARG A 50 -0.08 -12.80 -5.05
CA ARG A 50 -1.44 -13.03 -5.55
C ARG A 50 -1.50 -14.25 -6.46
N ILE A 51 -0.66 -14.31 -7.50
CA ILE A 51 -0.64 -15.44 -8.46
C ILE A 51 -0.33 -16.75 -7.73
N SER A 52 0.68 -16.73 -6.84
CA SER A 52 1.12 -17.93 -6.11
C SER A 52 0.07 -18.44 -5.11
N LEU A 53 -0.62 -17.53 -4.41
CA LEU A 53 -1.61 -17.90 -3.39
C LEU A 53 -2.95 -18.31 -3.99
N LYS A 54 -3.37 -17.69 -5.10
CA LYS A 54 -4.68 -17.98 -5.70
C LYS A 54 -4.84 -19.45 -6.06
N ASP A 55 -3.84 -20.01 -6.75
CA ASP A 55 -3.86 -21.43 -7.13
C ASP A 55 -3.74 -22.33 -5.89
N TYR A 56 -2.87 -21.99 -4.94
CA TYR A 56 -2.67 -22.78 -3.73
C TYR A 56 -3.91 -22.80 -2.81
N TYR A 57 -4.54 -21.64 -2.59
CA TYR A 57 -5.71 -21.50 -1.73
C TYR A 57 -6.96 -22.14 -2.33
N SER A 58 -7.02 -22.28 -3.65
CA SER A 58 -8.09 -23.03 -4.32
C SER A 58 -8.13 -24.51 -3.92
N ALA A 59 -6.97 -25.08 -3.52
CA ALA A 59 -6.83 -26.48 -3.14
C ALA A 59 -6.95 -26.74 -1.62
N LEU A 60 -7.14 -25.69 -0.80
CA LEU A 60 -7.26 -25.84 0.65
C LEU A 60 -8.59 -26.49 1.05
N THR A 61 -8.54 -27.30 2.10
CA THR A 61 -9.73 -27.76 2.81
C THR A 61 -10.45 -26.59 3.48
N GLU A 62 -11.71 -26.79 3.86
CA GLU A 62 -12.51 -25.80 4.58
C GLU A 62 -11.84 -25.40 5.90
N ALA A 63 -11.37 -26.37 6.69
CA ALA A 63 -10.70 -26.12 7.96
C ALA A 63 -9.40 -25.31 7.80
N GLU A 64 -8.60 -25.59 6.76
CA GLU A 64 -7.40 -24.81 6.49
C GLU A 64 -7.74 -23.39 6.02
N ARG A 65 -8.75 -23.24 5.17
CA ARG A 65 -9.23 -21.92 4.72
C ARG A 65 -9.70 -21.08 5.89
N ASP A 66 -10.49 -21.66 6.79
CA ASP A 66 -10.96 -21.01 8.01
C ASP A 66 -9.82 -20.50 8.88
N GLU A 67 -8.75 -21.28 9.07
CA GLU A 67 -7.56 -20.86 9.81
C GLU A 67 -6.87 -19.65 9.14
N ARG A 68 -6.81 -19.61 7.80
CA ARG A 68 -6.23 -18.46 7.07
C ARG A 68 -7.14 -17.24 7.14
N GLU A 69 -8.46 -17.44 7.10
CA GLU A 69 -9.43 -16.35 7.24
C GLU A 69 -9.38 -15.72 8.63
N GLU A 70 -9.27 -16.53 9.70
CA GLU A 70 -9.06 -16.02 11.06
C GLU A 70 -7.78 -15.20 11.16
N PHE A 71 -6.68 -15.71 10.59
CA PHE A 71 -5.43 -14.96 10.53
C PHE A 71 -5.57 -13.62 9.78
N VAL A 72 -6.25 -13.59 8.63
CA VAL A 72 -6.46 -12.36 7.86
C VAL A 72 -7.27 -11.35 8.66
N VAL A 73 -8.33 -11.80 9.35
CA VAL A 73 -9.16 -10.93 10.19
C VAL A 73 -8.33 -10.28 11.29
N ASP A 74 -7.55 -11.07 12.03
CA ASP A 74 -6.70 -10.57 13.12
C ASP A 74 -5.64 -9.59 12.58
N ALA A 75 -4.99 -9.94 11.47
CA ALA A 75 -4.01 -9.08 10.82
C ALA A 75 -4.61 -7.75 10.38
N CYS A 76 -5.81 -7.75 9.77
CA CYS A 76 -6.48 -6.51 9.34
C CYS A 76 -6.80 -5.58 10.52
N TYR A 77 -7.27 -6.12 11.65
CA TYR A 77 -7.50 -5.32 12.84
C TYR A 77 -6.21 -4.73 13.42
N LEU A 78 -5.15 -5.56 13.52
CA LEU A 78 -3.84 -5.09 13.98
C LEU A 78 -3.29 -3.98 13.08
N MET A 79 -3.39 -4.14 11.75
CA MET A 79 -2.93 -3.16 10.78
C MET A 79 -3.70 -1.84 10.88
N ARG A 80 -5.03 -1.89 11.08
CA ARG A 80 -5.87 -0.70 11.29
C ARG A 80 -5.44 0.08 12.54
N ASP A 81 -5.13 -0.63 13.62
CA ASP A 81 -4.86 -0.05 14.92
C ASP A 81 -3.40 0.40 15.08
N ARG A 82 -2.47 -0.17 14.29
CA ARG A 82 -1.04 0.17 14.36
C ARG A 82 -0.73 1.64 14.12
N PHE A 83 -1.56 2.35 13.35
CA PHE A 83 -1.37 3.76 13.01
C PHE A 83 -1.96 4.74 14.04
N ARG A 84 -2.37 4.26 15.22
CA ARG A 84 -2.83 5.14 16.31
C ARG A 84 -1.69 5.96 16.91
N GLY A 85 -0.45 5.47 16.84
CA GLY A 85 0.74 6.19 17.31
C GLY A 85 0.81 6.36 18.82
N GLU A 86 0.15 5.48 19.57
CA GLU A 86 0.04 5.57 21.04
C GLU A 86 1.41 5.62 21.71
N GLU A 87 2.40 4.86 21.21
CA GLU A 87 3.75 4.84 21.75
C GLU A 87 4.50 6.18 21.56
N VAL A 88 4.17 6.91 20.48
CA VAL A 88 4.75 8.23 20.21
C VAL A 88 4.19 9.25 21.19
N PHE A 89 2.88 9.23 21.42
CA PHE A 89 2.24 10.13 22.39
C PHE A 89 2.74 9.89 23.80
N GLU A 90 2.89 8.63 24.20
CA GLU A 90 3.48 8.25 25.49
C GLU A 90 4.91 8.79 25.61
N THR A 91 5.75 8.57 24.60
CA THR A 91 7.15 9.05 24.59
C THR A 91 7.24 10.57 24.72
N LEU A 92 6.28 11.31 24.16
CA LEU A 92 6.21 12.76 24.25
C LEU A 92 5.54 13.27 25.54
N GLY A 93 5.11 12.38 26.44
CA GLY A 93 4.45 12.73 27.69
C GLY A 93 3.03 13.30 27.51
N MET A 94 2.35 12.93 26.43
CA MET A 94 0.99 13.38 26.11
C MET A 94 -0.06 12.42 26.68
N ASP A 95 -1.31 12.88 26.82
CA ASP A 95 -2.43 12.00 27.17
C ASP A 95 -2.76 11.07 25.99
N VAL A 96 -2.33 9.81 26.12
CA VAL A 96 -2.50 8.79 25.09
C VAL A 96 -3.98 8.55 24.74
N GLN A 97 -4.87 8.55 25.74
CA GLN A 97 -6.28 8.26 25.52
C GLN A 97 -6.97 9.40 24.78
N GLU A 98 -6.68 10.63 25.19
CA GLU A 98 -7.17 11.80 24.48
C GLU A 98 -6.63 11.81 23.04
N CYS A 99 -5.32 11.71 22.85
CA CYS A 99 -4.68 11.70 21.53
C CYS A 99 -5.23 10.59 20.62
N ALA A 100 -5.38 9.36 21.11
CA ALA A 100 -5.95 8.26 20.33
C ALA A 100 -7.40 8.55 19.91
N ALA A 101 -8.20 9.17 20.79
CA ALA A 101 -9.57 9.56 20.46
C ALA A 101 -9.62 10.70 19.43
N TRP A 102 -8.61 11.58 19.37
CA TRP A 102 -8.47 12.58 18.30
C TRP A 102 -8.08 11.93 16.97
N VAL A 103 -7.10 11.02 16.99
CA VAL A 103 -6.63 10.27 15.81
C VAL A 103 -7.78 9.48 15.18
N GLU A 104 -8.59 8.80 15.99
CA GLU A 104 -9.73 7.99 15.50
C GLU A 104 -10.79 8.81 14.75
N ARG A 105 -10.99 10.07 15.15
CA ARG A 105 -11.96 10.99 14.54
C ARG A 105 -11.35 11.88 13.45
N SER A 106 -10.05 11.80 13.22
CA SER A 106 -9.34 12.63 12.26
C SER A 106 -9.76 12.27 10.83
N PRO A 107 -10.22 13.25 10.01
CA PRO A 107 -10.51 13.02 8.60
C PRO A 107 -9.34 12.43 7.83
N LEU A 108 -8.11 12.86 8.17
CA LEU A 108 -6.88 12.33 7.58
C LEU A 108 -6.73 10.83 7.86
N MET A 109 -6.98 10.40 9.10
CA MET A 109 -6.87 8.98 9.46
C MET A 109 -7.96 8.12 8.85
N ILE A 110 -9.18 8.65 8.74
CA ILE A 110 -10.28 7.99 8.05
C ILE A 110 -9.92 7.76 6.58
N GLN A 111 -9.42 8.81 5.90
CA GLN A 111 -8.96 8.72 4.51
C GLN A 111 -7.77 7.77 4.36
N PHE A 112 -6.79 7.84 5.26
CA PHE A 112 -5.62 6.97 5.26
C PHE A 112 -6.03 5.50 5.38
N ARG A 113 -6.89 5.15 6.35
CA ARG A 113 -7.42 3.77 6.49
C ARG A 113 -8.23 3.36 5.26
N SER A 114 -8.99 4.27 4.66
CA SER A 114 -9.71 3.98 3.42
C SER A 114 -8.76 3.62 2.28
N HIS A 115 -7.66 4.35 2.12
CA HIS A 115 -6.62 4.00 1.15
C HIS A 115 -5.93 2.68 1.49
N LEU A 116 -5.68 2.41 2.77
CA LEU A 116 -5.10 1.17 3.25
C LEU A 116 -5.88 -0.06 2.79
N PHE A 117 -7.18 -0.05 3.06
CA PHE A 117 -8.04 -1.19 2.75
C PHE A 117 -8.44 -1.25 1.26
N SER A 118 -8.29 -0.16 0.51
CA SER A 118 -8.51 -0.17 -0.95
C SER A 118 -7.60 -1.14 -1.69
N ARG A 119 -6.42 -1.45 -1.12
CA ARG A 119 -5.49 -2.44 -1.66
C ARG A 119 -5.72 -3.81 -1.05
N ILE A 120 -5.93 -3.90 0.27
CA ILE A 120 -6.03 -5.18 0.99
C ILE A 120 -7.31 -5.94 0.64
N VAL A 121 -8.47 -5.29 0.71
CA VAL A 121 -9.79 -5.92 0.56
C VAL A 121 -9.93 -6.66 -0.76
N PRO A 122 -9.65 -6.04 -1.93
CA PRO A 122 -9.80 -6.76 -3.18
C PRO A 122 -8.77 -7.90 -3.31
N ILE A 123 -7.60 -7.83 -2.64
CA ILE A 123 -6.55 -8.85 -2.80
C ILE A 123 -6.97 -10.10 -2.04
N VAL A 124 -7.43 -9.90 -0.81
CA VAL A 124 -7.99 -10.95 0.05
C VAL A 124 -9.14 -11.68 -0.66
N LYS A 125 -10.01 -10.92 -1.36
CA LYS A 125 -11.05 -11.50 -2.22
C LYS A 125 -10.48 -12.33 -3.37
N ASP A 126 -9.52 -11.78 -4.10
CA ASP A 126 -9.00 -12.41 -5.31
C ASP A 126 -8.20 -13.69 -5.04
N ILE A 127 -7.46 -13.75 -3.92
CA ILE A 127 -6.77 -14.98 -3.47
C ILE A 127 -7.72 -16.02 -2.88
N GLY A 128 -9.02 -15.73 -2.78
CA GLY A 128 -10.06 -16.69 -2.38
C GLY A 128 -10.33 -16.79 -0.88
N LEU A 129 -9.82 -15.87 -0.06
CA LEU A 129 -10.14 -15.78 1.37
C LEU A 129 -11.31 -14.81 1.57
N TRP A 130 -12.52 -15.25 1.22
CA TRP A 130 -13.71 -14.39 1.17
C TRP A 130 -14.93 -15.00 1.86
N GLY A 131 -14.73 -15.81 2.89
CA GLY A 131 -15.79 -16.36 3.71
C GLY A 131 -16.46 -15.31 4.63
N ASP A 132 -17.45 -15.78 5.38
CA ASP A 132 -18.34 -14.92 6.16
C ASP A 132 -17.62 -14.12 7.24
N LYS A 133 -16.57 -14.70 7.86
CA LYS A 133 -15.76 -14.04 8.90
C LYS A 133 -15.02 -12.83 8.34
N VAL A 134 -14.34 -12.99 7.20
CA VAL A 134 -13.60 -11.93 6.52
C VAL A 134 -14.55 -10.82 6.08
N GLN A 135 -15.65 -11.19 5.41
CA GLN A 135 -16.63 -10.21 4.95
C GLN A 135 -17.26 -9.45 6.13
N LYS A 136 -17.56 -10.13 7.25
CA LYS A 136 -18.05 -9.49 8.47
C LYS A 136 -17.02 -8.50 9.01
N ALA A 137 -15.75 -8.88 9.11
CA ALA A 137 -14.69 -7.99 9.57
C ALA A 137 -14.57 -6.73 8.68
N PHE A 138 -14.61 -6.88 7.36
CA PHE A 138 -14.59 -5.72 6.45
C PHE A 138 -15.84 -4.83 6.54
N ARG A 139 -17.01 -5.39 6.85
CA ARG A 139 -18.21 -4.59 7.16
C ARG A 139 -18.06 -3.84 8.47
N ASP A 140 -17.58 -4.50 9.52
CA ASP A 140 -17.34 -3.89 10.83
C ASP A 140 -16.30 -2.76 10.74
N MET A 141 -15.33 -2.88 9.83
CA MET A 141 -14.34 -1.84 9.52
C MET A 141 -14.83 -0.77 8.54
N GLY A 142 -16.01 -0.93 7.91
CA GLY A 142 -16.56 0.02 6.95
C GLY A 142 -15.89 0.04 5.58
N VAL A 143 -15.18 -1.02 5.20
CA VAL A 143 -14.34 -1.10 3.98
C VAL A 143 -14.77 -2.19 3.01
N HIS A 144 -15.86 -2.92 3.31
CA HIS A 144 -16.35 -4.03 2.51
C HIS A 144 -16.59 -3.68 1.03
N ASP A 145 -17.06 -2.47 0.73
CA ASP A 145 -17.37 -2.04 -0.65
C ASP A 145 -16.12 -1.92 -1.54
N MET A 146 -14.92 -1.85 -0.96
CA MET A 146 -13.64 -1.84 -1.70
C MET A 146 -13.36 -3.18 -2.39
N ALA A 147 -14.12 -4.23 -2.09
CA ALA A 147 -14.06 -5.52 -2.78
C ALA A 147 -14.37 -5.45 -4.29
N GLY A 148 -14.92 -4.33 -4.76
CA GLY A 148 -15.15 -4.05 -6.17
C GLY A 148 -13.97 -3.40 -6.90
N PHE A 149 -12.88 -3.08 -6.21
CA PHE A 149 -11.74 -2.39 -6.83
C PHE A 149 -10.95 -3.33 -7.74
N ASP A 150 -10.54 -2.79 -8.89
CA ASP A 150 -9.72 -3.50 -9.86
C ASP A 150 -8.24 -3.39 -9.47
N ILE A 151 -7.70 -4.48 -8.90
CA ILE A 151 -6.30 -4.53 -8.47
C ILE A 151 -5.35 -4.50 -9.65
N GLU A 152 -5.71 -5.14 -10.77
CA GLU A 152 -4.81 -5.20 -11.92
C GLU A 152 -4.62 -3.80 -12.50
N ALA A 153 -5.71 -3.02 -12.58
CA ALA A 153 -5.65 -1.61 -12.93
C ALA A 153 -4.81 -0.79 -11.94
N LEU A 154 -4.95 -1.06 -10.64
CA LEU A 154 -4.20 -0.34 -9.60
C LEU A 154 -2.69 -0.66 -9.62
N ILE A 155 -2.31 -1.93 -9.78
CA ILE A 155 -0.91 -2.36 -9.94
C ILE A 155 -0.32 -1.74 -11.20
N LYS A 156 -1.06 -1.80 -12.32
CA LYS A 156 -0.63 -1.19 -13.58
C LYS A 156 -0.42 0.32 -13.44
N ALA A 157 -1.30 1.01 -12.73
CA ALA A 157 -1.17 2.44 -12.52
C ALA A 157 0.10 2.80 -11.71
N ASP A 158 0.49 1.95 -10.75
CA ASP A 158 1.74 2.14 -10.00
C ASP A 158 2.98 1.93 -10.89
N GLU A 159 2.96 0.92 -11.77
CA GLU A 159 4.01 0.69 -12.77
C GLU A 159 4.12 1.86 -13.76
N ASP A 160 3.01 2.25 -14.39
CA ASP A 160 2.96 3.32 -15.39
C ASP A 160 3.47 4.66 -14.79
N GLN A 161 3.18 4.94 -13.50
CA GLN A 161 3.70 6.13 -12.81
C GLN A 161 5.20 6.07 -12.56
N ALA A 162 5.73 4.91 -12.16
CA ALA A 162 7.16 4.74 -11.99
C ALA A 162 7.92 4.95 -13.31
N GLU A 163 7.42 4.39 -14.41
CA GLU A 163 7.98 4.58 -15.76
C GLU A 163 7.93 6.04 -16.22
N ALA A 164 6.83 6.75 -15.94
CA ALA A 164 6.70 8.16 -16.28
C ALA A 164 7.73 9.04 -15.56
N LEU A 165 7.99 8.75 -14.27
CA LEU A 165 9.01 9.45 -13.50
C LEU A 165 10.42 9.16 -14.00
N GLU A 166 10.71 7.90 -14.34
CA GLU A 166 12.00 7.51 -14.93
C GLU A 166 12.26 8.23 -16.26
N LYS A 167 11.24 8.29 -17.12
CA LYS A 167 11.32 9.02 -18.39
C LYS A 167 11.57 10.51 -18.19
N ALA A 168 10.84 11.15 -17.27
CA ALA A 168 11.03 12.57 -16.97
C ALA A 168 12.45 12.85 -16.45
N HIS A 169 12.99 11.95 -15.62
CA HIS A 169 14.35 12.07 -15.10
C HIS A 169 15.42 11.89 -16.20
N ALA A 170 15.25 10.92 -17.10
CA ALA A 170 16.14 10.73 -18.24
C ALA A 170 16.13 11.93 -19.20
N GLU A 171 14.96 12.52 -19.46
CA GLU A 171 14.83 13.75 -20.25
C GLU A 171 15.55 14.94 -19.58
N MET A 172 15.41 15.08 -18.26
CA MET A 172 16.10 16.13 -17.51
C MET A 172 17.63 15.97 -17.56
N ALA A 173 18.13 14.74 -17.44
CA ALA A 173 19.56 14.44 -17.57
C ALA A 173 20.08 14.77 -18.98
N SER A 174 19.32 14.47 -20.03
CA SER A 174 19.67 14.86 -21.40
C SER A 174 19.73 16.39 -21.57
N ARG A 175 18.74 17.11 -21.01
CA ARG A 175 18.72 18.58 -21.06
C ARG A 175 19.90 19.22 -20.32
N ALA A 176 20.33 18.64 -19.20
CA ALA A 176 21.50 19.13 -18.49
C ALA A 176 22.76 19.05 -19.36
N LEU A 177 22.95 17.93 -20.08
CA LEU A 177 24.06 17.75 -21.03
C LEU A 177 23.99 18.75 -22.19
N GLU A 178 22.80 19.02 -22.74
CA GLU A 178 22.61 20.02 -23.79
C GLU A 178 22.99 21.43 -23.30
N VAL A 179 22.59 21.79 -22.08
CA VAL A 179 22.93 23.09 -21.47
C VAL A 179 24.44 23.21 -21.29
N ASP A 180 25.11 22.19 -20.79
CA ASP A 180 26.57 22.18 -20.62
C ASP A 180 27.30 22.35 -21.96
N GLN A 181 26.82 21.71 -23.02
CA GLN A 181 27.36 21.86 -24.37
C GLN A 181 27.19 23.28 -24.92
N VAL A 182 26.02 23.89 -24.72
CA VAL A 182 25.77 25.28 -25.16
C VAL A 182 26.63 26.27 -24.38
N ILE A 183 26.78 26.08 -23.07
CA ILE A 183 27.67 26.89 -22.23
C ILE A 183 29.12 26.80 -22.74
N ALA A 184 29.59 25.58 -23.05
CA ALA A 184 30.94 25.37 -23.58
C ALA A 184 31.14 26.05 -24.95
N ALA A 185 30.17 25.97 -25.85
CA ALA A 185 30.22 26.62 -27.16
C ALA A 185 30.13 28.16 -27.08
N GLY A 186 29.45 28.72 -26.08
CA GLY A 186 29.40 30.17 -25.87
C GLY A 186 30.65 30.76 -25.21
N ALA A 187 31.51 29.92 -24.63
CA ALA A 187 32.76 30.32 -23.98
C ALA A 187 33.97 30.35 -24.95
N SER A 188 33.80 29.91 -26.19
CA SER A 188 34.80 29.94 -27.28
C SER A 188 34.58 31.11 -28.23
#